data_AF-A0A1S8KZQ5-F1
#
_entry.id   AF-A0A1S8KZQ5-F1
#
_cell.length_a   1.000
_cell.length_b   1.000
_cell.length_c   1.000
_cell.angle_alpha   90.00
_cell.angle_beta   90.00
_cell.angle_gamma   90.00
#
_symmetry.space_group_name_H-M   'P 1'
#
loop_
_entity.id
_entity.type
_entity.pdbx_description
1 polymer ?
#
loop_
_entity_poly.entity_id
_entity_poly.type
_entity_poly.pdbx_seq_one_letter_code
_entity_poly.pdbx_strand_id
1 'polypeptide(L)'
;MELKEYKTILMETITNEYPLYFQKTLLKKFQDKGLIFRDGRKTNVDNLLDVTCYSKERDQLKLAIESMDNCIKECEEFEYEKGYRYCAIFKFRQYNENIVNKLVNEKQIFKYNENNIFDDNLYEYPAFPTYKENGDYAFLKFGFMLNNKEETNSFMKYPVLVVINKKLKIIEIRLDTVSFKYKNKENFYEDKIGRVKSWIRRYLDLSIEDIDFQAVTKYMRSNKADEVTITALKMVRDGMVASLDACSNEEMTIPILGELKELILKCNTMFVVNDDTIKIKELLNNFIKKIEETSDLPSVKIFWHIKRIKLLVMHSYKEKSYSLFKYSDELEDKERMNYVTNYLVECEEELRKQFQIEQ
;
A
#
# COMPACT_ATOMS: atom_id res chain seq x y z
N MET A 1 -20.67 -19.87 2.07
CA MET A 1 -20.42 -19.90 0.61
C MET A 1 -19.96 -21.29 0.25
N GLU A 2 -20.48 -21.86 -0.85
CA GLU A 2 -20.02 -23.19 -1.30
C GLU A 2 -18.68 -23.09 -2.04
N LEU A 3 -17.89 -24.17 -2.03
CA LEU A 3 -16.56 -24.20 -2.66
C LEU A 3 -16.59 -23.78 -4.14
N LYS A 4 -17.59 -24.28 -4.90
CA LYS A 4 -17.71 -23.98 -6.34
C LYS A 4 -17.92 -22.49 -6.60
N GLU A 5 -18.75 -21.84 -5.78
CA GLU A 5 -19.00 -20.41 -5.85
C GLU A 5 -17.73 -19.62 -5.52
N TYR A 6 -17.08 -19.93 -4.38
CA TYR A 6 -15.83 -19.30 -3.97
C TYR A 6 -14.74 -19.40 -5.04
N LYS A 7 -14.56 -20.60 -5.59
CA LYS A 7 -13.59 -20.90 -6.64
C LYS A 7 -13.82 -20.07 -7.90
N THR A 8 -15.08 -19.87 -8.30
CA THR A 8 -15.46 -19.06 -9.45
C THR A 8 -15.08 -17.59 -9.22
N ILE A 9 -15.42 -17.05 -8.05
CA ILE A 9 -15.14 -15.66 -7.66
C ILE A 9 -13.63 -15.41 -7.56
N LEU A 10 -12.88 -16.35 -6.95
CA LEU A 10 -11.43 -16.27 -6.84
C LEU A 10 -10.76 -16.30 -8.22
N MET A 11 -11.24 -17.15 -9.12
CA MET A 11 -10.71 -17.27 -10.47
C MET A 11 -10.96 -15.99 -11.29
N GLU A 12 -12.11 -15.34 -11.14
CA GLU A 12 -12.37 -14.03 -11.74
C GLU A 12 -11.34 -12.99 -11.27
N THR A 13 -11.07 -12.92 -9.97
CA THR A 13 -10.04 -12.03 -9.40
C THR A 13 -8.65 -12.30 -9.99
N ILE A 14 -8.19 -13.54 -9.94
CA ILE A 14 -6.81 -13.89 -10.32
C ILE A 14 -6.59 -13.70 -11.83
N THR A 15 -7.59 -14.03 -12.64
CA THR A 15 -7.41 -14.08 -14.09
C THR A 15 -7.61 -12.72 -14.76
N ASN A 16 -8.41 -11.83 -14.16
CA ASN A 16 -8.80 -10.57 -14.78
C ASN A 16 -8.32 -9.32 -14.03
N GLU A 17 -8.03 -9.40 -12.73
CA GLU A 17 -7.60 -8.24 -11.94
C GLU A 17 -6.17 -8.33 -11.43
N TYR A 18 -5.65 -9.54 -11.19
CA TYR A 18 -4.25 -9.67 -10.81
C TYR A 18 -3.36 -9.32 -12.01
N PRO A 19 -2.36 -8.45 -11.83
CA PRO A 19 -1.38 -8.16 -12.87
C PRO A 19 -0.56 -9.41 -13.21
N LEU A 20 0.03 -9.40 -14.40
CA LEU A 20 0.75 -10.54 -14.94
C LEU A 20 1.88 -11.05 -14.01
N TYR A 21 2.58 -10.14 -13.32
CA TYR A 21 3.64 -10.54 -12.39
C TYR A 21 3.09 -11.36 -11.20
N PHE A 22 1.90 -11.03 -10.67
CA PHE A 22 1.24 -11.87 -9.66
C PHE A 22 0.82 -13.23 -10.20
N GLN A 23 0.31 -13.28 -11.43
CA GLN A 23 -0.04 -14.54 -12.08
C GLN A 23 1.19 -15.45 -12.23
N LYS A 24 2.33 -14.88 -12.65
CA LYS A 24 3.61 -15.58 -12.75
C LYS A 24 4.11 -16.07 -11.38
N THR A 25 4.00 -15.25 -10.34
CA THR A 25 4.38 -15.62 -8.98
C THR A 25 3.54 -16.77 -8.44
N LEU A 26 2.22 -16.75 -8.66
CA LEU A 26 1.33 -17.85 -8.26
C LEU A 26 1.68 -19.15 -8.99
N LEU A 27 1.89 -19.10 -10.30
CA LEU A 27 2.30 -20.29 -11.06
C LEU A 27 3.65 -20.83 -10.60
N LYS A 28 4.60 -19.95 -10.26
CA LYS A 28 5.89 -20.36 -9.67
C LYS A 28 5.67 -21.04 -8.32
N LYS A 29 4.81 -20.48 -7.45
CA LYS A 29 4.46 -21.11 -6.16
C LYS A 29 3.83 -22.49 -6.34
N PHE A 30 2.89 -22.64 -7.28
CA PHE A 30 2.27 -23.93 -7.56
C PHE A 30 3.30 -24.96 -8.04
N GLN A 31 4.27 -24.53 -8.85
CA GLN A 31 5.37 -25.39 -9.31
C GLN A 31 6.32 -25.76 -8.17
N ASP A 32 6.74 -24.79 -7.36
CA ASP A 32 7.65 -24.99 -6.22
C ASP A 32 7.04 -25.92 -5.15
N LYS A 33 5.70 -25.93 -5.04
CA LYS A 33 4.92 -26.83 -4.17
C LYS A 33 4.66 -28.22 -4.77
N GLY A 34 5.11 -28.47 -6.01
CA GLY A 34 4.84 -29.73 -6.69
C GLY A 34 3.35 -29.95 -6.95
N LEU A 35 2.61 -28.91 -7.34
CA LEU A 35 1.22 -29.03 -7.77
C LEU A 35 1.12 -29.12 -9.31
N ILE A 36 1.92 -28.32 -10.00
CA ILE A 36 1.87 -28.21 -11.47
C ILE A 36 3.22 -28.42 -12.12
N PHE A 37 3.19 -28.73 -13.41
CA PHE A 37 4.34 -28.87 -14.28
C PHE A 37 4.29 -27.83 -15.41
N ARG A 38 5.41 -27.11 -15.64
CA ARG A 38 5.49 -25.98 -16.58
C ARG A 38 6.67 -26.01 -17.57
N ASP A 39 7.55 -27.01 -17.52
CA ASP A 39 8.73 -27.08 -18.39
C ASP A 39 8.64 -28.25 -19.37
N GLY A 40 8.72 -28.04 -20.67
CA GLY A 40 8.62 -29.11 -21.68
C GLY A 40 9.75 -30.16 -21.63
N ARG A 41 10.74 -30.03 -20.74
CA ARG A 41 11.91 -30.92 -20.65
C ARG A 41 11.96 -31.77 -19.37
N LYS A 42 11.00 -32.68 -19.19
CA LYS A 42 11.22 -34.10 -18.79
C LYS A 42 9.91 -34.82 -18.36
N THR A 43 9.88 -36.06 -18.81
CA THR A 43 9.07 -37.26 -18.52
C THR A 43 8.53 -37.47 -17.11
N ASN A 44 7.27 -37.93 -17.04
CA ASN A 44 6.58 -38.62 -15.93
C ASN A 44 6.97 -38.18 -14.52
N VAL A 45 6.30 -37.13 -14.05
CA VAL A 45 6.13 -36.94 -12.61
C VAL A 45 4.71 -37.39 -12.29
N ASP A 46 4.57 -38.63 -11.85
CA ASP A 46 3.28 -39.14 -11.37
C ASP A 46 2.75 -38.17 -10.29
N ASN A 47 1.50 -37.71 -10.47
CA ASN A 47 0.74 -36.78 -9.62
C ASN A 47 0.88 -35.26 -9.84
N LEU A 48 1.61 -34.77 -10.85
CA LEU A 48 1.57 -33.34 -11.22
C LEU A 48 0.55 -33.04 -12.31
N LEU A 49 -0.11 -31.87 -12.21
CA LEU A 49 -0.94 -31.36 -13.29
C LEU A 49 -0.07 -30.66 -14.35
N ASP A 50 -0.06 -31.20 -15.57
CA ASP A 50 0.59 -30.56 -16.71
C ASP A 50 -0.25 -29.39 -17.23
N VAL A 51 0.29 -28.17 -17.14
CA VAL A 51 -0.34 -26.95 -17.67
C VAL A 51 0.34 -26.43 -18.94
N THR A 52 1.34 -27.16 -19.48
CA THR A 52 2.10 -26.74 -20.68
C THR A 52 1.25 -26.74 -21.96
N CYS A 53 0.09 -27.40 -21.93
CA CYS A 53 -0.92 -27.35 -22.98
C CYS A 53 -1.48 -25.93 -23.23
N TYR A 54 -1.33 -25.01 -22.27
CA TYR A 54 -1.70 -23.60 -22.41
C TYR A 54 -0.46 -22.71 -22.46
N SER A 55 -0.44 -21.76 -23.40
CA SER A 55 0.66 -20.80 -23.56
C SER A 55 0.54 -19.56 -22.67
N LYS A 56 -0.67 -19.20 -22.24
CA LYS A 56 -0.94 -17.99 -21.44
C LYS A 56 -1.03 -18.33 -19.96
N GLU A 57 -0.43 -17.51 -19.11
CA GLU A 57 -0.43 -17.65 -17.65
C GLU A 57 -1.86 -17.72 -17.09
N ARG A 58 -2.75 -16.90 -17.64
CA ARG A 58 -4.17 -16.88 -17.27
C ARG A 58 -4.82 -18.25 -17.40
N ASP A 59 -4.60 -18.93 -18.52
CA ASP A 59 -5.25 -20.20 -18.83
C ASP A 59 -4.60 -21.36 -18.04
N GLN A 60 -3.27 -21.29 -17.82
CA GLN A 60 -2.55 -22.19 -16.91
C GLN A 60 -3.12 -22.11 -15.48
N LEU A 61 -3.36 -20.90 -14.97
CA LEU A 61 -3.93 -20.70 -13.63
C LEU A 61 -5.36 -21.23 -13.53
N LYS A 62 -6.20 -21.02 -14.56
CA LYS A 62 -7.56 -21.56 -14.60
C LYS A 62 -7.54 -23.07 -14.47
N LEU A 63 -6.77 -23.75 -15.32
CA LEU A 63 -6.65 -25.21 -15.30
C LEU A 63 -6.19 -25.71 -13.92
N ALA A 64 -5.15 -25.07 -13.35
CA ALA A 64 -4.59 -25.45 -12.06
C ALA A 64 -5.60 -25.32 -10.92
N ILE A 65 -6.30 -24.18 -10.85
CA ILE A 65 -7.29 -23.93 -9.82
C ILE A 65 -8.47 -24.88 -10.01
N GLU A 66 -9.01 -25.03 -11.22
CA GLU A 66 -10.13 -25.93 -11.55
C GLU A 66 -9.86 -27.37 -11.16
N SER A 67 -8.64 -27.85 -11.39
CA SER A 67 -8.28 -29.26 -11.20
C SER A 67 -7.83 -29.59 -9.77
N MET A 68 -7.28 -28.63 -9.02
CA MET A 68 -6.64 -28.90 -7.74
C MET A 68 -7.03 -27.88 -6.67
N ASP A 69 -7.76 -28.35 -5.66
CA ASP A 69 -8.23 -27.50 -4.56
C ASP A 69 -7.08 -26.92 -3.72
N ASN A 70 -5.92 -27.58 -3.65
CA ASN A 70 -4.73 -27.04 -2.98
C ASN A 70 -4.22 -25.73 -3.62
N CYS A 71 -4.47 -25.51 -4.91
CA CYS A 71 -4.12 -24.25 -5.58
C CYS A 71 -4.93 -23.07 -5.01
N ILE A 72 -6.18 -23.30 -4.60
CA ILE A 72 -7.03 -22.30 -3.95
C ILE A 72 -6.35 -21.81 -2.67
N LYS A 73 -5.82 -22.75 -1.89
CA LYS A 73 -5.17 -22.44 -0.63
C LYS A 73 -3.90 -21.61 -0.79
N GLU A 74 -3.09 -21.95 -1.78
CA GLU A 74 -1.88 -21.20 -2.13
C GLU A 74 -2.21 -19.77 -2.62
N CYS A 75 -3.36 -19.58 -3.29
CA CYS A 75 -3.85 -18.23 -3.61
C CYS A 75 -4.21 -17.41 -2.37
N GLU A 76 -4.87 -18.02 -1.37
CA GLU A 76 -5.18 -17.34 -0.12
C GLU A 76 -3.92 -16.98 0.67
N GLU A 77 -2.94 -17.88 0.69
CA GLU A 77 -1.65 -17.63 1.34
C GLU A 77 -0.90 -16.48 0.66
N PHE A 78 -0.88 -16.46 -0.67
CA PHE A 78 -0.23 -15.41 -1.44
C PHE A 78 -0.75 -14.01 -1.11
N GLU A 79 -2.03 -13.85 -0.76
CA GLU A 79 -2.58 -12.56 -0.34
C GLU A 79 -1.97 -12.03 0.96
N TYR A 80 -1.41 -12.88 1.83
CA TYR A 80 -0.65 -12.44 3.02
C TYR A 80 0.79 -12.02 2.70
N GLU A 81 1.28 -12.31 1.50
CA GLU A 81 2.68 -12.17 1.12
C GLU A 81 2.92 -11.15 0.03
N LYS A 82 1.94 -10.94 -0.86
CA LYS A 82 2.06 -10.04 -1.99
C LYS A 82 2.17 -8.58 -1.58
N GLY A 83 2.70 -7.78 -2.49
CA GLY A 83 2.61 -6.33 -2.41
C GLY A 83 1.18 -5.84 -2.68
N TYR A 84 0.86 -4.65 -2.17
CA TYR A 84 -0.42 -3.98 -2.40
C TYR A 84 -0.20 -2.57 -2.90
N ARG A 85 -1.04 -2.12 -3.83
CA ARG A 85 -0.87 -0.81 -4.47
C ARG A 85 -1.03 0.37 -3.51
N TYR A 86 -1.93 0.24 -2.55
CA TYR A 86 -2.26 1.29 -1.60
C TYR A 86 -2.13 0.82 -0.16
N CYS A 87 -1.77 1.74 0.73
CA CYS A 87 -1.91 1.52 2.15
C CYS A 87 -2.24 2.80 2.93
N ALA A 88 -2.79 2.63 4.13
CA ALA A 88 -2.95 3.67 5.13
C ALA A 88 -2.41 3.17 6.47
N ILE A 89 -1.60 3.98 7.14
CA ILE A 89 -0.87 3.59 8.36
C ILE A 89 -1.41 4.41 9.54
N PHE A 90 -1.63 3.73 10.66
CA PHE A 90 -2.19 4.30 11.88
C PHE A 90 -1.41 3.80 13.10
N LYS A 91 -1.49 4.52 14.22
CA LYS A 91 -1.01 4.04 15.52
C LYS A 91 -2.13 3.44 16.34
N PHE A 92 -1.76 2.54 17.24
CA PHE A 92 -2.63 2.08 18.31
C PHE A 92 -1.90 2.07 19.65
N ARG A 93 -2.65 2.11 20.75
CA ARG A 93 -2.05 2.19 22.09
C ARG A 93 -1.70 0.82 22.69
N GLN A 94 -2.68 -0.07 22.73
CA GLN A 94 -2.58 -1.39 23.35
C GLN A 94 -3.30 -2.41 22.49
N TYR A 95 -2.68 -3.57 22.31
CA TYR A 95 -3.26 -4.72 21.62
C TYR A 95 -3.53 -5.81 22.65
N ASN A 96 -4.76 -6.33 22.68
CA ASN A 96 -5.18 -7.37 23.62
C ASN A 96 -5.49 -8.66 22.88
N GLU A 97 -4.56 -9.62 22.94
CA GLU A 97 -4.69 -10.94 22.30
C GLU A 97 -5.91 -11.72 22.82
N ASN A 98 -6.37 -11.47 24.05
CA ASN A 98 -7.55 -12.14 24.59
C ASN A 98 -8.83 -11.77 23.82
N ILE A 99 -8.91 -10.54 23.28
CA ILE A 99 -10.05 -10.10 22.47
C ILE A 99 -10.08 -10.89 21.16
N VAL A 100 -8.93 -11.13 20.53
CA VAL A 100 -8.85 -11.95 19.31
C VAL A 100 -9.30 -13.38 19.60
N ASN A 101 -8.80 -13.99 20.68
CA ASN A 101 -9.22 -15.34 21.06
C ASN A 101 -10.72 -15.43 21.33
N LYS A 102 -11.31 -14.42 21.99
CA LYS A 102 -12.76 -14.31 22.17
C LYS A 102 -13.50 -14.24 20.84
N LEU A 103 -13.07 -13.37 19.91
CA LEU A 103 -13.70 -13.24 18.59
C LEU A 103 -13.58 -14.50 17.73
N VAL A 104 -12.49 -15.25 17.89
CA VAL A 104 -12.35 -16.58 17.25
C VAL A 104 -13.39 -17.55 17.81
N ASN A 105 -13.56 -17.61 19.13
CA ASN A 105 -14.56 -18.48 19.77
C ASN A 105 -16.00 -18.08 19.39
N GLU A 106 -16.26 -16.77 19.23
CA GLU A 106 -17.55 -16.22 18.78
C GLU A 106 -17.75 -16.30 17.26
N LYS A 107 -16.81 -16.90 16.51
CA LYS A 107 -16.83 -17.03 15.05
C LYS A 107 -16.96 -15.68 14.33
N GLN A 108 -16.44 -14.61 14.93
CA GLN A 108 -16.31 -13.29 14.32
C GLN A 108 -14.98 -13.13 13.56
N ILE A 109 -14.00 -13.98 13.86
CA ILE A 109 -12.72 -14.12 13.19
C ILE A 109 -12.48 -15.61 12.92
N PHE A 110 -11.95 -15.95 11.75
CA PHE A 110 -11.57 -17.33 11.41
C PHE A 110 -10.06 -17.47 11.37
N LYS A 111 -9.48 -18.47 12.04
CA LYS A 111 -8.03 -18.70 11.99
C LYS A 111 -7.66 -19.33 10.65
N TYR A 112 -6.60 -18.82 10.03
CA TYR A 112 -5.98 -19.45 8.87
C TYR A 112 -5.48 -20.85 9.25
N ASN A 113 -5.83 -21.85 8.44
CA ASN A 113 -5.39 -23.23 8.58
C ASN A 113 -4.97 -23.77 7.20
N GLU A 114 -3.70 -24.12 7.07
CA GLU A 114 -3.11 -24.66 5.84
C GLU A 114 -3.79 -25.95 5.32
N ASN A 115 -4.43 -26.71 6.21
CA ASN A 115 -5.09 -27.97 5.85
C ASN A 115 -6.53 -27.79 5.35
N ASN A 116 -7.10 -26.58 5.49
CA ASN A 116 -8.42 -26.28 4.93
C ASN A 116 -8.31 -25.98 3.44
N ILE A 117 -9.33 -26.36 2.66
CA ILE A 117 -9.40 -26.05 1.22
C ILE A 117 -9.37 -24.52 0.99
N PHE A 118 -10.17 -23.78 1.78
CA PHE A 118 -10.19 -22.32 1.81
C PHE A 118 -10.66 -21.86 3.19
N ASP A 119 -10.20 -20.69 3.63
CA ASP A 119 -10.62 -20.07 4.90
C ASP A 119 -11.40 -18.77 4.71
N ASP A 120 -11.22 -18.11 3.57
CA ASP A 120 -11.75 -16.76 3.42
C ASP A 120 -13.26 -16.74 3.28
N ASN A 121 -13.85 -15.75 3.95
CA ASN A 121 -15.25 -15.43 3.80
C ASN A 121 -15.42 -14.17 2.95
N LEU A 122 -16.39 -14.18 2.03
CA LEU A 122 -16.64 -13.10 1.09
C LEU A 122 -17.95 -12.37 1.40
N TYR A 123 -17.86 -11.06 1.63
CA TYR A 123 -19.00 -10.20 1.94
C TYR A 123 -18.85 -8.81 1.33
N GLU A 124 -19.96 -8.10 1.08
CA GLU A 124 -19.92 -6.71 0.57
C GLU A 124 -19.44 -5.67 1.62
N TYR A 125 -19.34 -6.09 2.88
CA TYR A 125 -18.96 -5.30 4.05
C TYR A 125 -17.89 -6.04 4.87
N PRO A 126 -17.10 -5.33 5.72
CA PRO A 126 -16.04 -5.99 6.50
C PRO A 126 -16.68 -6.91 7.54
N ALA A 127 -16.53 -8.21 7.34
CA ALA A 127 -17.02 -9.22 8.26
C ALA A 127 -16.13 -10.45 8.19
N PHE A 128 -16.05 -11.16 9.32
CA PHE A 128 -15.46 -12.50 9.40
C PHE A 128 -14.06 -12.62 8.76
N PRO A 129 -13.10 -11.72 9.09
CA PRO A 129 -11.78 -11.77 8.49
C PRO A 129 -11.04 -13.06 8.87
N THR A 130 -10.16 -13.48 7.97
CA THR A 130 -9.23 -14.59 8.21
C THR A 130 -8.00 -14.06 8.93
N TYR A 131 -7.72 -14.61 10.10
CA TYR A 131 -6.63 -14.23 10.99
C TYR A 131 -5.42 -15.14 10.83
N LYS A 132 -4.25 -14.54 10.70
CA LYS A 132 -2.97 -15.23 10.74
C LYS A 132 -2.02 -14.47 11.65
N GLU A 133 -1.18 -15.18 12.37
CA GLU A 133 -0.17 -14.59 13.25
C GLU A 133 1.22 -15.10 12.90
N ASN A 134 2.21 -14.22 12.94
CA ASN A 134 3.60 -14.54 12.70
C ASN A 134 4.49 -13.62 13.55
N GLY A 135 4.89 -14.10 14.72
CA GLY A 135 5.74 -13.36 15.66
C GLY A 135 5.12 -12.03 16.09
N ASP A 136 5.80 -10.93 15.78
CA ASP A 136 5.34 -9.56 16.10
C ASP A 136 4.23 -9.06 15.18
N TYR A 137 3.84 -9.84 14.16
CA TYR A 137 2.81 -9.47 13.20
C TYR A 137 1.53 -10.28 13.41
N ALA A 138 0.41 -9.58 13.45
CA ALA A 138 -0.91 -10.16 13.33
C ALA A 138 -1.58 -9.64 12.06
N PHE A 139 -2.25 -10.52 11.33
CA PHE A 139 -2.87 -10.24 10.05
C PHE A 139 -4.37 -10.49 10.12
N LEU A 140 -5.18 -9.56 9.61
CA LEU A 140 -6.61 -9.77 9.38
C LEU A 140 -6.91 -9.51 7.92
N LYS A 141 -7.29 -10.55 7.20
CA LYS A 141 -7.61 -10.47 5.78
C LYS A 141 -9.12 -10.47 5.60
N PHE A 142 -9.65 -9.37 5.10
CA PHE A 142 -11.06 -9.20 4.78
C PHE A 142 -11.29 -9.52 3.31
N GLY A 143 -12.14 -10.50 3.03
CA GLY A 143 -12.59 -10.81 1.66
C GLY A 143 -13.79 -9.95 1.29
N PHE A 144 -13.58 -8.84 0.57
CA PHE A 144 -14.72 -8.11 0.01
C PHE A 144 -15.22 -8.79 -1.26
N MET A 145 -16.52 -9.04 -1.34
CA MET A 145 -17.17 -9.44 -2.59
C MET A 145 -17.57 -8.17 -3.34
N LEU A 146 -17.03 -7.96 -4.53
CA LEU A 146 -17.36 -6.83 -5.38
C LEU A 146 -18.15 -7.31 -6.59
N ASN A 147 -19.23 -6.59 -6.89
CA ASN A 147 -20.08 -6.85 -8.04
C ASN A 147 -19.57 -6.09 -9.28
N ASN A 148 -19.54 -6.77 -10.41
CA ASN A 148 -19.37 -6.13 -11.71
C ASN A 148 -20.62 -5.29 -11.99
N LYS A 149 -20.46 -4.01 -12.33
CA LYS A 149 -21.59 -3.15 -12.71
C LYS A 149 -22.10 -3.39 -14.12
N GLU A 150 -21.26 -3.95 -14.98
CA GLU A 150 -21.54 -4.14 -16.39
C GLU A 150 -22.17 -5.52 -16.66
N GLU A 151 -22.04 -6.46 -15.72
CA GLU A 151 -22.47 -7.84 -15.88
C GLU A 151 -23.18 -8.34 -14.61
N THR A 152 -24.39 -8.87 -14.78
CA THR A 152 -25.18 -9.41 -13.66
C THR A 152 -24.58 -10.73 -13.16
N ASN A 153 -24.58 -10.93 -11.84
CA ASN A 153 -24.05 -12.14 -11.17
C ASN A 153 -22.55 -12.42 -11.45
N SER A 154 -21.79 -11.39 -11.83
CA SER A 154 -20.34 -11.45 -12.00
C SER A 154 -19.68 -10.80 -10.80
N PHE A 155 -18.98 -11.59 -10.01
CA PHE A 155 -18.38 -11.17 -8.74
C PHE A 155 -16.89 -11.46 -8.73
N MET A 156 -16.16 -10.62 -8.01
CA MET A 156 -14.76 -10.86 -7.71
C MET A 156 -14.49 -10.70 -6.22
N LYS A 157 -13.47 -11.40 -5.75
CA LYS A 157 -12.86 -11.19 -4.44
C LYS A 157 -11.91 -10.00 -4.48
N TYR A 158 -12.02 -9.12 -3.50
CA TYR A 158 -11.13 -8.00 -3.27
C TYR A 158 -10.55 -8.09 -1.86
N PRO A 159 -9.32 -8.60 -1.70
CA PRO A 159 -8.70 -8.75 -0.38
C PRO A 159 -8.27 -7.39 0.16
N VAL A 160 -8.67 -7.08 1.39
CA VAL A 160 -8.10 -5.98 2.18
C VAL A 160 -7.34 -6.59 3.35
N LEU A 161 -6.04 -6.36 3.40
CA LEU A 161 -5.17 -6.93 4.42
C LEU A 161 -4.86 -5.87 5.48
N VAL A 162 -5.18 -6.18 6.73
CA VAL A 162 -4.75 -5.39 7.89
C VAL A 162 -3.52 -6.06 8.48
N VAL A 163 -2.42 -5.31 8.54
CA VAL A 163 -1.17 -5.72 9.17
C VAL A 163 -1.02 -4.98 10.49
N ILE A 164 -1.03 -5.72 11.59
CA ILE A 164 -0.81 -5.20 12.94
C ILE A 164 0.62 -5.54 13.31
N ASN A 165 1.47 -4.53 13.44
CA ASN A 165 2.82 -4.69 13.96
C ASN A 165 2.80 -4.37 15.46
N LYS A 166 2.88 -5.42 16.29
CA LYS A 166 2.77 -5.34 17.75
C LYS A 166 3.94 -4.57 18.37
N LYS A 167 5.13 -4.68 17.77
CA LYS A 167 6.35 -4.02 18.23
C LYS A 167 6.32 -2.51 17.98
N LEU A 168 6.02 -2.10 16.74
CA LEU A 168 5.95 -0.69 16.35
C LEU A 168 4.63 -0.01 16.76
N LYS A 169 3.66 -0.79 17.26
CA LYS A 169 2.32 -0.32 17.64
C LYS A 169 1.59 0.40 16.51
N ILE A 170 1.68 -0.17 15.30
CA ILE A 170 1.03 0.35 14.11
C ILE A 170 0.05 -0.65 13.50
N ILE A 171 -0.97 -0.09 12.83
CA ILE A 171 -1.89 -0.80 11.96
C ILE A 171 -1.70 -0.25 10.55
N GLU A 172 -1.41 -1.12 9.60
CA GLU A 172 -1.38 -0.78 8.18
C GLU A 172 -2.54 -1.49 7.46
N ILE A 173 -3.42 -0.73 6.83
CA ILE A 173 -4.51 -1.26 5.99
C ILE A 173 -4.05 -1.22 4.54
N ARG A 174 -3.88 -2.38 3.94
CA ARG A 174 -3.36 -2.58 2.57
C ARG A 174 -4.46 -3.02 1.62
N LEU A 175 -4.44 -2.46 0.41
CA LEU A 175 -5.49 -2.65 -0.59
C LEU A 175 -4.95 -2.39 -2.00
N ASP A 176 -5.53 -3.06 -3.00
CA ASP A 176 -5.04 -3.00 -4.38
C ASP A 176 -5.83 -2.05 -5.28
N THR A 177 -5.31 -1.81 -6.48
CA THR A 177 -6.14 -1.24 -7.54
C THR A 177 -7.24 -2.20 -7.94
N VAL A 178 -8.36 -1.63 -8.35
CA VAL A 178 -9.49 -2.35 -8.92
C VAL A 178 -9.91 -1.69 -10.23
N SER A 179 -10.28 -2.49 -11.22
CA SER A 179 -10.80 -1.98 -12.48
C SER A 179 -12.12 -1.21 -12.28
N PHE A 180 -12.40 -0.28 -13.19
CA PHE A 180 -13.54 0.63 -13.05
C PHE A 180 -14.89 -0.11 -12.96
N LYS A 181 -15.03 -1.25 -13.64
CA LYS A 181 -16.24 -2.09 -13.63
C LYS A 181 -16.64 -2.58 -12.24
N TYR A 182 -15.71 -2.72 -11.30
CA TYR A 182 -16.00 -3.09 -9.90
C TYR A 182 -15.93 -1.91 -8.91
N LYS A 183 -15.50 -0.73 -9.37
CA LYS A 183 -15.38 0.46 -8.51
C LYS A 183 -16.74 1.11 -8.32
N ASN A 184 -17.48 0.70 -7.29
CA ASN A 184 -18.87 1.13 -7.05
C ASN A 184 -19.08 2.58 -6.61
N LYS A 185 -18.04 3.27 -6.15
CA LYS A 185 -18.12 4.65 -5.68
C LYS A 185 -16.88 5.44 -6.06
N GLU A 186 -16.99 6.76 -6.15
CA GLU A 186 -15.83 7.63 -6.39
C GLU A 186 -14.79 7.49 -5.27
N ASN A 187 -15.26 7.50 -4.02
CA ASN A 187 -14.49 7.37 -2.79
C ASN A 187 -14.23 5.92 -2.37
N PHE A 188 -14.18 4.98 -3.31
CA PHE A 188 -14.06 3.54 -3.05
C PHE A 188 -12.99 3.16 -2.00
N TYR A 189 -11.77 3.68 -2.14
CA TYR A 189 -10.67 3.34 -1.23
C TYR A 189 -10.87 3.94 0.17
N GLU A 190 -11.37 5.18 0.25
CA GLU A 190 -11.75 5.84 1.51
C GLU A 190 -12.84 5.04 2.25
N ASP A 191 -13.89 4.61 1.52
CA ASP A 191 -14.97 3.79 2.07
C ASP A 191 -14.45 2.46 2.64
N LYS A 192 -13.57 1.76 1.91
CA LYS A 192 -13.00 0.48 2.35
C LYS A 192 -12.11 0.65 3.60
N ILE A 193 -11.22 1.63 3.58
CA ILE A 193 -10.36 1.95 4.74
C ILE A 193 -11.22 2.32 5.95
N GLY A 194 -12.19 3.22 5.78
CA GLY A 194 -13.07 3.68 6.85
C GLY A 194 -13.90 2.56 7.46
N ARG A 195 -14.47 1.68 6.64
CA ARG A 195 -15.22 0.50 7.08
C ARG A 195 -14.34 -0.48 7.88
N VAL A 196 -13.16 -0.82 7.37
CA VAL A 196 -12.23 -1.72 8.06
C VAL A 196 -11.72 -1.10 9.36
N LYS A 197 -11.32 0.18 9.35
CA LYS A 197 -10.92 0.93 10.54
C LYS A 197 -12.02 0.94 11.60
N SER A 198 -13.29 1.08 11.19
CA SER A 198 -14.45 1.04 12.09
C SER A 198 -14.68 -0.35 12.67
N TRP A 199 -14.50 -1.40 11.87
CA TRP A 199 -14.56 -2.78 12.33
C TRP A 199 -13.49 -3.05 13.39
N ILE A 200 -12.24 -2.64 13.14
CA ILE A 200 -11.13 -2.81 14.08
C ILE A 200 -11.43 -2.12 15.41
N ARG A 201 -11.87 -0.85 15.38
CA ARG A 201 -12.24 -0.10 16.60
C ARG A 201 -13.34 -0.80 17.39
N ARG A 202 -14.38 -1.29 16.71
CA ARG A 202 -15.55 -1.90 17.33
C ARG A 202 -15.27 -3.28 17.93
N TYR A 203 -14.59 -4.14 17.19
CA TYR A 203 -14.46 -5.56 17.56
C TYR A 203 -13.16 -5.84 18.32
N LEU A 204 -12.05 -5.19 17.96
CA LEU A 204 -10.77 -5.39 18.63
C LEU A 204 -10.54 -4.43 19.80
N ASP A 205 -11.47 -3.50 20.03
CA ASP A 205 -11.37 -2.47 21.07
C ASP A 205 -10.06 -1.67 20.97
N LEU A 206 -9.61 -1.44 19.74
CA LEU A 206 -8.37 -0.72 19.47
C LEU A 206 -8.65 0.77 19.30
N SER A 207 -8.04 1.58 20.16
CA SER A 207 -7.92 3.01 19.91
C SER A 207 -6.93 3.24 18.77
N ILE A 208 -7.43 3.72 17.63
CA ILE A 208 -6.65 3.99 16.42
C ILE A 208 -6.50 5.50 16.26
N GLU A 209 -5.24 5.95 16.23
CA GLU A 209 -4.83 7.34 16.06
C GLU A 209 -4.17 7.53 14.69
N ASP A 210 -4.40 8.69 14.09
CA ASP A 210 -3.77 9.04 12.81
C ASP A 210 -2.36 9.57 13.04
N ILE A 211 -1.46 9.29 12.09
CA ILE A 211 -0.11 9.83 12.08
C ILE A 211 -0.08 11.05 11.16
N ASP A 212 0.47 12.16 11.64
CA ASP A 212 0.72 13.34 10.82
C ASP A 212 1.92 13.09 9.89
N PHE A 213 1.66 12.37 8.81
CA PHE A 213 2.68 12.12 7.81
C PHE A 213 3.10 13.38 7.04
N GLN A 214 2.35 14.47 7.12
CA GLN A 214 2.78 15.73 6.53
C GLN A 214 3.96 16.31 7.33
N ALA A 215 3.89 16.25 8.65
CA ALA A 215 5.02 16.60 9.51
C ALA A 215 6.21 15.63 9.30
N VAL A 216 5.95 14.33 9.17
CA VAL A 216 7.00 13.33 8.89
C VAL A 216 7.70 13.59 7.55
N THR A 217 6.97 13.91 6.48
CA THR A 217 7.58 14.20 5.17
C THR A 217 8.39 15.49 5.19
N LYS A 218 7.96 16.52 5.94
CA LYS A 218 8.76 17.73 6.19
C LYS A 218 10.05 17.39 6.94
N TYR A 219 9.97 16.59 8.01
CA TYR A 219 11.14 16.13 8.76
C TYR A 219 12.14 15.38 7.87
N MET A 220 11.66 14.41 7.09
CA MET A 220 12.49 13.63 6.17
C MET A 220 13.20 14.52 5.15
N ARG A 221 12.52 15.54 4.61
CA ARG A 221 13.13 16.47 3.65
C ARG A 221 14.30 17.24 4.27
N SER A 222 14.19 17.62 5.54
CA SER A 222 15.21 18.39 6.25
C SER A 222 16.36 17.53 6.79
N ASN A 223 16.12 16.27 7.12
CA ASN A 223 17.06 15.46 7.91
C ASN A 223 17.53 14.17 7.22
N LYS A 224 16.89 13.76 6.11
CA LYS A 224 17.15 12.47 5.43
C LYS A 224 17.43 12.65 3.92
N ALA A 225 17.92 13.81 3.52
CA ALA A 225 18.14 14.15 2.11
C ALA A 225 19.14 13.21 1.39
N ASP A 226 20.08 12.62 2.14
CA ASP A 226 21.04 11.65 1.60
C ASP A 226 20.42 10.27 1.33
N GLU A 227 19.26 9.97 1.91
CA GLU A 227 18.59 8.67 1.84
C GLU A 227 17.36 8.70 0.91
N VAL A 228 16.62 9.82 0.91
CA VAL A 228 15.35 9.97 0.20
C VAL A 228 15.25 11.29 -0.54
N THR A 229 14.65 11.23 -1.73
CA THR A 229 14.21 12.44 -2.46
C THR A 229 12.72 12.62 -2.29
N ILE A 230 12.29 13.82 -1.88
CA ILE A 230 10.88 14.18 -1.71
C ILE A 230 10.50 15.32 -2.65
N THR A 231 9.65 15.01 -3.61
CA THR A 231 9.11 15.94 -4.61
C THR A 231 7.68 16.32 -4.23
N ALA A 232 7.38 17.61 -4.14
CA ALA A 232 6.00 18.09 -4.06
C ALA A 232 5.30 17.92 -5.43
N LEU A 233 4.06 17.41 -5.45
CA LEU A 233 3.25 17.34 -6.68
C LEU A 233 2.15 18.38 -6.73
N LYS A 234 1.63 18.78 -5.57
CA LYS A 234 0.61 19.81 -5.46
C LYS A 234 0.98 20.72 -4.30
N MET A 235 0.78 22.01 -4.51
CA MET A 235 1.01 23.06 -3.53
C MET A 235 -0.20 23.98 -3.48
N VAL A 236 -0.68 24.28 -2.28
CA VAL A 236 -1.76 25.25 -2.08
C VAL A 236 -1.25 26.40 -1.23
N ARG A 237 -1.46 27.63 -1.70
CA ARG A 237 -1.10 28.85 -0.97
C ARG A 237 -2.00 30.01 -1.39
N ASP A 238 -2.54 30.75 -0.42
CA ASP A 238 -3.34 31.96 -0.64
C ASP A 238 -4.49 31.77 -1.66
N GLY A 239 -5.11 30.57 -1.66
CA GLY A 239 -6.17 30.19 -2.61
C GLY A 239 -5.68 29.76 -4.00
N MET A 240 -4.40 29.91 -4.30
CA MET A 240 -3.78 29.44 -5.55
C MET A 240 -3.31 27.99 -5.41
N VAL A 241 -3.55 27.20 -6.46
CA VAL A 241 -3.16 25.80 -6.55
C VAL A 241 -2.11 25.65 -7.66
N ALA A 242 -0.90 25.28 -7.29
CA ALA A 242 0.10 24.81 -8.25
C ALA A 242 0.07 23.29 -8.26
N SER A 243 -0.14 22.68 -9.43
CA SER A 243 -0.10 21.23 -9.62
C SER A 243 0.96 20.90 -10.66
N LEU A 244 1.75 19.86 -10.39
CA LEU A 244 2.71 19.28 -11.32
C LEU A 244 2.06 18.12 -12.06
N ASP A 245 1.80 18.32 -13.35
CA ASP A 245 1.46 17.24 -14.28
C ASP A 245 2.74 16.51 -14.68
N ALA A 246 3.10 15.49 -13.91
CA ALA A 246 4.30 14.70 -14.18
C ALA A 246 3.96 13.46 -15.01
N CYS A 247 4.07 13.59 -16.34
CA CYS A 247 4.55 12.48 -17.17
C CYS A 247 5.97 12.13 -16.71
N SER A 248 6.18 10.86 -16.35
CA SER A 248 7.48 10.15 -16.30
C SER A 248 8.72 10.82 -15.65
N ASN A 249 9.15 10.23 -14.54
CA ASN A 249 10.56 9.87 -14.24
C ASN A 249 11.69 10.90 -14.08
N GLU A 250 11.49 12.21 -14.00
CA GLU A 250 12.61 13.14 -13.74
C GLU A 250 12.58 13.79 -12.35
N GLU A 251 13.77 14.11 -11.82
CA GLU A 251 13.97 14.80 -10.55
C GLU A 251 13.20 16.12 -10.56
N MET A 252 12.21 16.24 -9.69
CA MET A 252 11.28 17.36 -9.68
C MET A 252 11.45 18.15 -8.37
N THR A 253 12.20 19.23 -8.44
CA THR A 253 11.95 20.41 -7.62
C THR A 253 10.67 21.10 -8.11
N ILE A 254 10.00 21.90 -7.28
CA ILE A 254 8.93 22.80 -7.77
C ILE A 254 9.57 23.68 -8.86
N PRO A 255 9.17 23.58 -10.15
CA PRO A 255 9.96 24.10 -11.28
C PRO A 255 10.43 25.52 -11.06
N ILE A 256 9.52 26.41 -10.65
CA ILE A 256 9.82 27.83 -10.46
C ILE A 256 10.76 28.08 -9.26
N LEU A 257 10.62 27.35 -8.15
CA LEU A 257 11.50 27.52 -6.98
C LEU A 257 12.87 26.88 -7.21
N GLY A 258 12.92 25.72 -7.87
CA GLY A 258 14.16 25.06 -8.26
C GLY A 258 14.95 25.91 -9.26
N GLU A 259 14.29 26.37 -10.33
CA GLU A 259 14.87 27.28 -11.32
C GLU A 259 15.36 28.58 -10.68
N LEU A 260 14.60 29.15 -9.72
CA LEU A 260 15.03 30.35 -9.00
C LEU A 260 16.25 30.08 -8.10
N LYS A 261 16.27 28.95 -7.38
CA LYS A 261 17.44 28.54 -6.58
C LYS A 261 18.67 28.37 -7.48
N GLU A 262 18.53 27.67 -8.61
CA GLU A 262 19.61 27.53 -9.59
C GLU A 262 20.07 28.87 -10.17
N LEU A 263 19.13 29.76 -10.50
CA LEU A 263 19.44 31.08 -11.03
C LEU A 263 20.23 31.90 -10.01
N ILE A 264 19.83 31.89 -8.74
CA ILE A 264 20.57 32.54 -7.64
C ILE A 264 21.99 31.98 -7.52
N LEU A 265 22.13 30.66 -7.69
CA LEU A 265 23.42 29.98 -7.61
C LEU A 265 24.33 30.32 -8.81
N LYS A 266 23.79 30.30 -10.03
CA LYS A 266 24.49 30.67 -11.28
C LYS A 266 24.91 32.15 -11.27
N CYS A 267 24.06 33.03 -10.74
CA CYS A 267 24.31 34.47 -10.67
C CYS A 267 24.96 34.90 -9.34
N ASN A 268 25.54 33.98 -8.55
CA ASN A 268 26.04 34.28 -7.21
C ASN A 268 27.07 35.42 -7.19
N THR A 269 27.90 35.54 -8.22
CA THR A 269 28.89 36.63 -8.36
C THR A 269 28.25 38.01 -8.46
N MET A 270 27.04 38.12 -9.02
CA MET A 270 26.28 39.38 -9.11
C MET A 270 25.63 39.76 -7.77
N PHE A 271 25.41 38.78 -6.90
CA PHE A 271 24.77 38.97 -5.60
C PHE A 271 25.76 39.32 -4.46
N VAL A 272 27.06 39.29 -4.72
CA VAL A 272 28.11 39.57 -3.72
C VAL A 272 28.91 40.84 -4.01
N VAL A 273 28.40 41.69 -4.91
CA VAL A 273 29.11 42.90 -5.40
C VAL A 273 29.11 44.02 -4.37
N ASN A 274 28.00 44.21 -3.65
CA ASN A 274 27.83 45.22 -2.62
C ASN A 274 26.73 44.81 -1.61
N ASP A 275 26.61 45.57 -0.53
CA ASP A 275 25.64 45.32 0.54
C ASP A 275 24.19 45.21 0.05
N ASP A 276 23.80 45.98 -0.96
CA ASP A 276 22.44 45.94 -1.51
C ASP A 276 22.18 44.64 -2.26
N THR A 277 23.14 44.18 -3.08
CA THR A 277 23.04 42.90 -3.78
C THR A 277 23.03 41.70 -2.83
N ILE A 278 23.77 41.78 -1.71
CA ILE A 278 23.74 40.76 -0.65
C ILE A 278 22.36 40.71 0.00
N LYS A 279 21.80 41.88 0.36
CA LYS A 279 20.43 41.97 0.91
C LYS A 279 19.37 41.45 -0.05
N ILE A 280 19.50 41.70 -1.36
CA ILE A 280 18.57 41.14 -2.37
C ILE A 280 18.63 39.61 -2.36
N LYS A 281 19.83 39.02 -2.32
CA LYS A 281 19.99 37.56 -2.22
C LYS A 281 19.36 37.00 -0.95
N GLU A 282 19.55 37.67 0.18
CA GLU A 282 18.91 37.28 1.45
C GLU A 282 17.39 37.36 1.36
N LEU A 283 16.83 38.44 0.77
CA LEU A 283 15.39 38.58 0.57
C LEU A 283 14.83 37.48 -0.32
N LEU A 284 15.51 37.12 -1.42
CA LEU A 284 15.11 36.01 -2.30
C LEU A 284 15.16 34.67 -1.58
N ASN A 285 16.23 34.39 -0.82
CA ASN A 285 16.35 33.17 -0.03
C ASN A 285 15.28 33.10 1.07
N ASN A 286 15.02 34.20 1.76
CA ASN A 286 13.97 34.30 2.77
C ASN A 286 12.57 34.14 2.15
N PHE A 287 12.35 34.70 0.96
CA PHE A 287 11.12 34.51 0.21
C PHE A 287 10.90 33.03 -0.13
N ILE A 288 11.90 32.38 -0.71
CA ILE A 288 11.88 30.94 -1.03
C ILE A 288 11.62 30.11 0.23
N LYS A 289 12.39 30.35 1.31
CA LYS A 289 12.24 29.65 2.58
C LYS A 289 10.83 29.82 3.16
N LYS A 290 10.31 31.05 3.15
CA LYS A 290 8.93 31.33 3.57
C LYS A 290 7.91 30.56 2.73
N ILE A 291 8.10 30.47 1.41
CA ILE A 291 7.23 29.65 0.56
C ILE A 291 7.29 28.19 0.98
N GLU A 292 8.49 27.64 1.18
CA GLU A 292 8.67 26.23 1.56
C GLU A 292 8.09 25.91 2.95
N GLU A 293 8.12 26.87 3.88
CA GLU A 293 7.57 26.73 5.23
C GLU A 293 6.04 26.87 5.29
N THR A 294 5.48 27.85 4.56
CA THR A 294 4.05 28.20 4.67
C THR A 294 3.14 27.43 3.72
N SER A 295 3.71 26.76 2.71
CA SER A 295 2.87 26.10 1.70
C SER A 295 2.37 24.74 2.17
N ASP A 296 1.09 24.49 1.91
CA ASP A 296 0.50 23.18 2.12
C ASP A 296 0.88 22.26 0.96
N LEU A 297 1.36 21.06 1.28
CA LEU A 297 1.81 20.05 0.33
C LEU A 297 0.86 18.85 0.39
N PRO A 298 -0.35 18.94 -0.19
CA PRO A 298 -1.35 17.88 -0.09
C PRO A 298 -0.91 16.57 -0.78
N SER A 299 0.06 16.60 -1.69
CA SER A 299 0.64 15.37 -2.24
C SER A 299 2.12 15.51 -2.56
N VAL A 300 2.87 14.45 -2.22
CA VAL A 300 4.32 14.35 -2.47
C VAL A 300 4.68 12.98 -3.06
N LYS A 301 5.73 12.91 -3.87
CA LYS A 301 6.41 11.66 -4.22
C LYS A 301 7.66 11.51 -3.38
N ILE A 302 7.86 10.34 -2.80
CA ILE A 302 9.08 9.94 -2.09
C ILE A 302 9.78 8.88 -2.92
N PHE A 303 11.08 9.03 -3.12
CA PHE A 303 11.94 8.07 -3.79
C PHE A 303 13.09 7.65 -2.89
N TRP A 304 13.18 6.34 -2.61
CA TRP A 304 14.33 5.75 -1.94
C TRP A 304 15.30 5.21 -3.00
N HIS A 305 16.45 5.86 -3.18
CA HIS A 305 17.41 5.55 -4.25
C HIS A 305 17.93 4.11 -4.18
N ILE A 306 18.35 3.68 -3.00
CA ILE A 306 18.97 2.36 -2.77
C ILE A 306 17.97 1.23 -3.01
N LYS A 307 16.75 1.38 -2.48
CA LYS A 307 15.69 0.37 -2.59
C LYS A 307 14.89 0.48 -3.89
N ARG A 308 15.09 1.56 -4.66
CA ARG A 308 14.34 1.90 -5.88
C ARG A 308 12.82 1.87 -5.67
N ILE A 309 12.36 2.44 -4.56
CA ILE A 309 10.93 2.50 -4.21
C ILE A 309 10.39 3.89 -4.50
N LYS A 310 9.34 3.98 -5.32
CA LYS A 310 8.57 5.22 -5.58
C LYS A 310 7.21 5.17 -4.91
N LEU A 311 6.98 6.12 -4.00
CA LEU A 311 5.76 6.22 -3.21
C LEU A 311 5.10 7.58 -3.42
N LEU A 312 3.85 7.59 -3.85
CA LEU A 312 3.00 8.78 -3.81
C LEU A 312 2.30 8.82 -2.45
N VAL A 313 2.47 9.91 -1.72
CA VAL A 313 1.75 10.21 -0.48
C VAL A 313 0.71 11.28 -0.76
N MET A 314 -0.55 10.98 -0.47
CA MET A 314 -1.65 11.93 -0.51
C MET A 314 -2.04 12.25 0.92
N HIS A 315 -1.59 13.42 1.39
CA HIS A 315 -1.92 13.93 2.71
C HIS A 315 -3.39 14.37 2.75
N SER A 316 -3.98 14.28 3.94
CA SER A 316 -5.39 14.61 4.18
C SER A 316 -6.35 14.00 3.16
N TYR A 317 -6.18 12.71 2.86
CA TYR A 317 -6.82 12.05 1.71
C TYR A 317 -8.34 12.13 1.80
N LYS A 318 -8.99 12.78 0.81
CA LYS A 318 -10.44 13.01 0.78
C LYS A 318 -10.95 13.65 2.10
N GLU A 319 -10.21 14.66 2.58
CA GLU A 319 -10.54 15.44 3.79
C GLU A 319 -10.52 14.60 5.09
N LYS A 320 -9.87 13.44 5.06
CA LYS A 320 -9.57 12.67 6.28
C LYS A 320 -8.30 13.17 6.93
N SER A 321 -8.15 12.93 8.22
CA SER A 321 -6.95 13.23 8.99
C SER A 321 -5.74 12.33 8.68
N TYR A 322 -5.93 11.24 7.93
CA TYR A 322 -4.86 10.31 7.58
C TYR A 322 -4.35 10.51 6.14
N SER A 323 -3.14 10.01 5.89
CA SER A 323 -2.54 10.00 4.56
C SER A 323 -2.75 8.66 3.85
N LEU A 324 -3.01 8.70 2.54
CA LEU A 324 -3.06 7.51 1.68
C LEU A 324 -1.75 7.39 0.90
N PHE A 325 -1.13 6.23 0.98
CA PHE A 325 0.09 5.88 0.26
C PHE A 325 -0.26 5.08 -0.99
N LYS A 326 0.40 5.36 -2.11
CA LYS A 326 0.28 4.64 -3.37
C LYS A 326 1.66 4.32 -3.92
N TYR A 327 1.97 3.03 -4.05
CA TYR A 327 3.20 2.58 -4.69
C TYR A 327 3.08 2.71 -6.21
N SER A 328 4.16 3.15 -6.88
CA SER A 328 4.12 3.43 -8.32
C SER A 328 4.60 2.26 -9.18
N ASP A 329 5.56 1.48 -8.67
CA ASP A 329 6.19 0.37 -9.40
C ASP A 329 5.55 -0.98 -9.07
N GLU A 330 5.95 -2.04 -9.79
CA GLU A 330 5.54 -3.41 -9.48
C GLU A 330 6.03 -3.82 -8.08
N LEU A 331 5.15 -4.48 -7.33
CA LEU A 331 5.39 -4.95 -5.98
C LEU A 331 5.10 -6.44 -5.91
N GLU A 332 6.08 -7.28 -6.18
CA GLU A 332 5.90 -8.74 -6.13
C GLU A 332 5.54 -9.23 -4.73
N ASP A 333 6.16 -8.65 -3.70
CA ASP A 333 6.01 -9.04 -2.30
C ASP A 333 5.81 -7.85 -1.35
N LYS A 334 5.55 -8.19 -0.09
CA LYS A 334 5.34 -7.27 1.03
C LYS A 334 6.61 -6.63 1.57
N GLU A 335 7.81 -7.07 1.20
CA GLU A 335 9.06 -6.62 1.83
C GLU A 335 9.29 -5.13 1.61
N ARG A 336 9.03 -4.65 0.40
CA ARG A 336 9.10 -3.22 0.07
C ARG A 336 8.12 -2.38 0.90
N MET A 337 6.92 -2.90 1.13
CA MET A 337 5.92 -2.22 1.97
C MET A 337 6.32 -2.20 3.44
N ASN A 338 6.87 -3.32 3.94
CA ASN A 338 7.37 -3.42 5.30
C ASN A 338 8.54 -2.43 5.52
N TYR A 339 9.47 -2.35 4.56
CA TYR A 339 10.58 -1.40 4.60
C TYR A 339 10.10 0.05 4.70
N VAL A 340 9.21 0.47 3.80
CA VAL A 340 8.67 1.84 3.79
C VAL A 340 7.95 2.13 5.10
N THR A 341 7.11 1.21 5.56
CA THR A 341 6.34 1.39 6.80
C THR A 341 7.26 1.55 8.00
N ASN A 342 8.29 0.70 8.15
CA ASN A 342 9.26 0.81 9.23
C ASN A 342 10.03 2.14 9.16
N TYR A 343 10.52 2.51 7.98
CA TYR A 343 11.26 3.75 7.76
C TYR A 343 10.44 5.01 8.15
N LEU A 344 9.18 5.06 7.71
CA LEU A 344 8.29 6.18 8.00
C LEU A 344 7.98 6.28 9.50
N VAL A 345 7.84 5.14 10.19
CA VAL A 345 7.61 5.12 11.63
C VAL A 345 8.86 5.52 12.40
N GLU A 346 10.04 5.08 11.99
CA GLU A 346 11.31 5.51 12.57
C GLU A 346 11.48 7.03 12.46
N CYS A 347 11.23 7.61 11.28
CA CYS A 347 11.27 9.07 11.09
C CYS A 347 10.26 9.80 11.97
N GLU A 348 9.08 9.21 12.19
CA GLU A 348 8.07 9.80 13.07
C GLU A 348 8.49 9.76 14.54
N GLU A 349 9.13 8.67 14.98
CA GLU A 349 9.67 8.56 16.33
C GLU A 349 10.83 9.53 16.57
N GLU A 350 11.72 9.71 15.59
CA GLU A 350 12.79 10.71 15.61
C GLU A 350 12.22 12.12 15.72
N LEU A 351 11.22 12.46 14.90
CA LEU A 351 10.53 13.75 14.95
C LEU A 351 9.89 14.01 16.33
N ARG A 352 9.22 13.01 16.92
CA ARG A 352 8.64 13.13 18.26
C ARG A 352 9.68 13.42 19.33
N LYS A 353 10.87 12.80 19.24
CA LYS A 353 11.97 13.02 20.20
C LYS A 353 12.52 14.44 20.11
N GLN A 354 12.59 15.03 18.91
CA GLN A 354 13.02 16.42 18.74
C GLN A 354 12.10 17.39 19.49
N PHE A 355 10.77 17.21 19.35
CA PHE A 355 9.80 18.04 20.06
C PHE A 355 9.83 17.90 21.59
N GLN A 356 10.32 16.77 22.13
CA GLN A 356 10.45 16.55 23.57
C GLN A 356 11.73 17.15 24.16
N ILE A 357 12.74 17.43 23.33
CA ILE A 357 14.00 18.06 23.76
C ILE A 357 13.89 19.59 23.73
N GLU A 358 12.97 20.13 22.92
CA GLU A 358 12.72 21.58 22.77
C GLU A 358 11.68 22.14 23.78
N GLN A 359 11.13 21.31 24.65
CA GLN A 359 10.26 21.68 25.79
C GLN A 359 11.01 21.50 27.10
#